data_AF-W7DVH8-F1
#
_entry.id   AF-W7DVH8-F1
#
_cell.length_a   1.000
_cell.length_b   1.000
_cell.length_c   1.000
_cell.angle_alpha   90.00
_cell.angle_beta   90.00
_cell.angle_gamma   90.00
#
_symmetry.space_group_name_H-M   'P 1'
#
loop_
_entity.id
_entity.type
_entity.pdbx_description
1 polymer ?
#
loop_
_entity_poly.entity_id
_entity_poly.type
_entity_poly.pdbx_seq_one_letter_code
_entity_poly.pdbx_strand_id
1 'polypeptide(L)'
;MKVTSIEKGYQISFDEKVENGSILFVDTQPAKTSQSTQIATLNSKDQDIQYRADKKARRYFILEKPNGEQVISAERILNFEGTFNFRDMGGYINKHGRQVKWGQLYRSGDLSALTEADKHQIEQLGIKWICDLRSTAEVATNKAPEIAQIPNFNIPIGTAKNEPAEKQKIRFTYR
;
A
#
# COMPACT_ATOMS: atom_id res chain seq x y z
N MET A 1 -2.62 -15.49 -4.59
CA MET A 1 -3.83 -14.69 -4.32
C MET A 1 -3.59 -13.25 -4.72
N LYS A 2 -4.33 -12.79 -5.72
CA LYS A 2 -4.20 -11.46 -6.32
C LYS A 2 -5.52 -10.70 -6.15
N VAL A 3 -5.42 -9.42 -5.81
CA VAL A 3 -6.57 -8.54 -5.62
C VAL A 3 -6.53 -7.45 -6.69
N THR A 4 -7.60 -7.32 -7.44
CA THR A 4 -7.74 -6.33 -8.52
C THR A 4 -9.00 -5.51 -8.29
N SER A 5 -8.89 -4.19 -8.37
CA SER A 5 -10.05 -3.32 -8.37
C SER A 5 -10.91 -3.53 -9.61
N ILE A 6 -12.23 -3.59 -9.41
CA ILE A 6 -13.25 -3.61 -10.47
C ILE A 6 -14.27 -2.49 -10.21
N GLU A 7 -15.09 -2.11 -11.17
CA GLU A 7 -16.00 -0.94 -11.06
C GLU A 7 -16.75 -0.86 -9.71
N LYS A 8 -17.28 -1.99 -9.22
CA LYS A 8 -18.09 -2.07 -7.99
C LYS A 8 -17.42 -2.83 -6.84
N GLY A 9 -16.09 -2.77 -6.73
CA GLY A 9 -15.35 -3.33 -5.61
C GLY A 9 -14.06 -4.03 -6.03
N TYR A 10 -13.90 -5.30 -5.64
CA TYR A 10 -12.67 -6.06 -5.86
C TYR A 10 -12.96 -7.45 -6.42
N GLN A 11 -12.08 -7.92 -7.31
CA GLN A 11 -11.96 -9.31 -7.70
C GLN A 11 -10.71 -9.90 -7.02
N ILE A 12 -10.91 -10.99 -6.29
CA ILE A 12 -9.87 -11.74 -5.60
C ILE A 12 -9.68 -13.04 -6.37
N SER A 13 -8.57 -13.18 -7.08
CA SER A 13 -8.25 -14.38 -7.86
C SER A 13 -7.16 -15.22 -7.20
N PHE A 14 -7.22 -16.53 -7.38
CA PHE A 14 -6.26 -17.47 -6.81
C PHE A 14 -5.39 -18.08 -7.91
N ASP A 15 -4.08 -17.85 -7.83
CA ASP A 15 -3.11 -18.34 -8.81
C ASP A 15 -2.87 -19.86 -8.67
N GLU A 16 -3.11 -20.38 -7.47
CA GLU A 16 -3.04 -21.80 -7.12
C GLU A 16 -4.39 -22.27 -6.59
N LYS A 17 -4.64 -23.58 -6.63
CA LYS A 17 -5.86 -24.16 -6.07
C LYS A 17 -5.93 -23.89 -4.57
N VAL A 18 -7.05 -23.33 -4.14
CA VAL A 18 -7.32 -23.06 -2.72
C VAL A 18 -7.60 -24.38 -1.99
N GLU A 19 -7.09 -24.52 -0.77
CA GLU A 19 -7.36 -25.68 0.07
C GLU A 19 -8.81 -25.69 0.55
N ASN A 20 -9.44 -26.88 0.56
CA ASN A 20 -10.83 -27.04 1.01
C ASN A 20 -10.98 -26.60 2.47
N GLY A 21 -11.93 -25.70 2.72
CA GLY A 21 -12.19 -25.15 4.05
C GLY A 21 -11.38 -23.89 4.36
N SER A 22 -10.62 -23.34 3.40
CA SER A 22 -9.99 -22.03 3.57
C SER A 22 -11.07 -20.94 3.73
N ILE A 23 -10.81 -19.94 4.55
CA ILE A 23 -11.76 -18.86 4.83
C ILE A 23 -11.18 -17.54 4.34
N LEU A 24 -11.95 -16.81 3.53
CA LEU A 24 -11.57 -15.49 3.04
C LEU A 24 -12.21 -14.42 3.94
N PHE A 25 -11.38 -13.54 4.48
CA PHE A 25 -11.78 -12.38 5.27
C PHE A 25 -11.42 -11.06 4.57
N VAL A 26 -12.08 -9.99 4.98
CA VAL A 26 -11.72 -8.61 4.66
C VAL A 26 -11.55 -7.77 5.92
N ASP A 27 -10.55 -6.88 5.88
CA ASP A 27 -10.28 -5.91 6.94
C ASP A 27 -9.80 -4.58 6.33
N THR A 28 -9.79 -3.53 7.14
CA THR A 28 -9.15 -2.23 6.85
C THR A 28 -7.70 -2.18 7.31
N GLN A 29 -7.27 -3.16 8.10
CA GLN A 29 -5.88 -3.34 8.55
C GLN A 29 -5.18 -4.45 7.76
N PRO A 30 -3.85 -4.39 7.56
CA PRO A 30 -3.08 -5.41 6.86
C PRO A 30 -2.83 -6.67 7.72
N ALA A 31 -3.85 -7.10 8.49
CA ALA A 31 -3.82 -8.25 9.38
C ALA A 31 -5.26 -8.70 9.68
N LYS A 32 -5.44 -9.97 10.05
CA LYS A 32 -6.71 -10.42 10.63
C LYS A 32 -6.87 -9.83 12.02
N THR A 33 -8.00 -9.20 12.29
CA THR A 33 -8.35 -8.58 13.57
C THR A 33 -9.70 -9.08 14.05
N SER A 34 -10.14 -8.66 15.24
CA SER A 34 -11.50 -8.92 15.71
C SER A 34 -12.59 -8.21 14.88
N GLN A 35 -12.21 -7.24 14.04
CA GLN A 35 -13.10 -6.51 13.14
C GLN A 35 -13.15 -7.11 11.73
N SER A 36 -12.37 -8.17 11.46
CA SER A 36 -12.34 -8.82 10.16
C SER A 36 -13.69 -9.48 9.86
N THR A 37 -14.23 -9.21 8.67
CA THR A 37 -15.48 -9.81 8.20
C THR A 37 -15.17 -11.02 7.33
N GLN A 38 -15.77 -12.17 7.61
CA GLN A 38 -15.72 -13.33 6.72
C GLN A 38 -16.56 -13.08 5.47
N ILE A 39 -15.96 -13.26 4.29
CA ILE A 39 -16.61 -13.09 2.99
C ILE A 39 -17.08 -14.44 2.44
N ALA A 40 -16.25 -15.47 2.54
CA ALA A 40 -16.53 -16.77 1.94
C ALA A 40 -15.76 -17.90 2.65
N THR A 41 -16.30 -19.11 2.58
CA THR A 41 -15.57 -20.35 2.81
C THR A 41 -15.32 -21.00 1.45
N LEU A 42 -14.06 -21.29 1.15
CA LEU A 42 -13.58 -21.68 -0.17
C LEU A 42 -13.27 -23.16 -0.26
N ASN A 43 -13.31 -23.66 -1.48
CA ASN A 43 -12.91 -25.00 -1.88
C ASN A 43 -12.04 -24.97 -3.14
N SER A 44 -11.47 -26.12 -3.48
CA SER A 44 -10.55 -26.30 -4.61
C SER A 44 -11.11 -25.97 -5.99
N LYS A 45 -12.42 -25.74 -6.14
CA LYS A 45 -13.06 -25.30 -7.39
C LYS A 45 -13.17 -23.78 -7.50
N ASP A 46 -13.00 -23.04 -6.40
CA ASP A 46 -13.12 -21.59 -6.40
C ASP A 46 -11.87 -20.95 -7.03
N GLN A 47 -12.06 -20.24 -8.15
CA GLN A 47 -10.98 -19.57 -8.88
C GLN A 47 -10.90 -18.08 -8.57
N ASP A 48 -12.06 -17.46 -8.32
CA ASP A 48 -12.14 -16.08 -7.86
C ASP A 48 -13.35 -15.83 -6.97
N ILE A 49 -13.32 -14.69 -6.28
CA ILE A 49 -14.42 -14.14 -5.49
C ILE A 49 -14.54 -12.66 -5.83
N GLN A 50 -15.77 -12.18 -6.03
CA GLN A 50 -16.05 -10.75 -6.13
C GLN A 50 -16.56 -10.22 -4.79
N TYR A 51 -15.95 -9.14 -4.31
CA TYR A 51 -16.37 -8.44 -3.11
C TYR A 51 -16.84 -7.03 -3.47
N ARG A 52 -18.11 -6.74 -3.19
CA ARG A 52 -18.70 -5.41 -3.40
C ARG A 52 -18.43 -4.53 -2.20
N ALA A 53 -17.83 -3.37 -2.45
CA ALA A 53 -17.58 -2.37 -1.43
C ALA A 53 -17.44 -0.97 -2.04
N ASP A 54 -17.62 0.04 -1.20
CA ASP A 54 -17.12 1.36 -1.51
C ASP A 54 -15.58 1.35 -1.51
N LYS A 55 -14.97 1.97 -2.51
CA LYS A 55 -13.50 2.08 -2.59
C LYS A 55 -12.94 3.26 -1.82
N LYS A 56 -13.75 3.84 -0.93
CA LYS A 56 -13.37 5.02 -0.15
C LYS A 56 -12.27 4.72 0.87
N ALA A 57 -12.17 3.47 1.30
CA ALA A 57 -11.14 3.05 2.25
C ALA A 57 -10.42 1.79 1.76
N ARG A 58 -9.13 1.72 2.08
CA ARG A 58 -8.28 0.59 1.72
C ARG A 58 -8.83 -0.72 2.30
N ARG A 59 -8.79 -1.78 1.51
CA ARG A 59 -9.24 -3.12 1.89
C ARG A 59 -8.08 -4.10 1.76
N TYR A 60 -7.92 -4.92 2.78
CA TYR A 60 -7.00 -6.04 2.80
C TYR A 60 -7.82 -7.33 2.86
N PHE A 61 -7.43 -8.31 2.06
CA PHE A 61 -8.05 -9.61 2.00
C PHE A 61 -7.11 -10.61 2.64
N ILE A 62 -7.66 -11.43 3.54
CA ILE A 62 -6.91 -12.42 4.31
C ILE A 62 -7.49 -13.78 4.01
N LEU A 63 -6.70 -14.64 3.39
CA LEU A 63 -7.02 -16.05 3.20
C LEU A 63 -6.42 -16.84 4.36
N GLU A 64 -7.26 -17.38 5.23
CA GLU A 64 -6.86 -18.30 6.30
C GLU A 64 -7.07 -19.73 5.82
N LYS A 65 -5.98 -20.49 5.73
CA LYS A 65 -6.00 -21.90 5.34
C LYS A 65 -6.40 -22.80 6.53
N PRO A 66 -6.84 -24.04 6.32
CA PRO A 66 -7.21 -24.97 7.39
C PRO A 66 -6.08 -25.25 8.40
N ASN A 67 -4.82 -25.15 7.97
CA ASN A 67 -3.64 -25.32 8.83
C ASN A 67 -3.31 -24.06 9.67
N GLY A 68 -4.10 -22.99 9.57
CA GLY A 68 -3.90 -21.72 10.26
C GLY A 68 -2.95 -20.73 9.57
N GLU A 69 -2.34 -21.12 8.44
CA GLU A 69 -1.52 -20.21 7.64
C GLU A 69 -2.39 -19.10 7.04
N GLN A 70 -1.90 -17.86 7.08
CA GLN A 70 -2.60 -16.70 6.53
C GLN A 70 -1.84 -16.10 5.36
N VAL A 71 -2.55 -15.84 4.27
CA VAL A 71 -2.06 -15.11 3.11
C VAL A 71 -2.81 -13.79 3.01
N ILE A 72 -2.09 -12.68 3.06
CA ILE A 72 -2.68 -11.34 2.96
C ILE A 72 -2.38 -10.74 1.58
N SER A 73 -3.39 -10.16 0.95
CA SER A 73 -3.27 -9.46 -0.31
C SER A 73 -4.19 -8.24 -0.35
N ALA A 74 -3.82 -7.26 -1.16
CA ALA A 74 -4.60 -6.04 -1.36
C ALA A 74 -4.35 -5.49 -2.75
N GLU A 75 -5.18 -4.54 -3.16
CA GLU A 75 -4.89 -3.78 -4.36
C GLU A 75 -3.58 -3.01 -4.20
N ARG A 76 -2.68 -3.24 -5.16
CA ARG A 76 -1.34 -2.65 -5.15
C ARG A 76 -1.33 -1.21 -5.62
N ILE A 77 -1.95 -0.94 -6.77
CA ILE A 77 -1.98 0.39 -7.37
C ILE A 77 -3.09 1.17 -6.70
N LEU A 78 -2.73 2.31 -6.14
CA LEU A 78 -3.69 3.24 -5.58
C LEU A 78 -3.84 4.40 -6.56
N ASN A 79 -5.07 4.67 -6.95
CA ASN A 79 -5.36 5.78 -7.86
C ASN A 79 -5.43 7.06 -7.05
N PHE A 80 -4.74 8.07 -7.56
CA PHE A 80 -4.71 9.45 -7.07
C PHE A 80 -4.85 10.36 -8.28
N GLU A 81 -5.37 11.57 -8.08
CA GLU A 81 -5.61 12.54 -9.16
C GLU A 81 -4.32 13.27 -9.53
N GLY A 82 -3.58 13.71 -8.51
CA GLY A 82 -2.40 14.57 -8.61
C GLY A 82 -1.07 13.85 -8.62
N THR A 83 -1.05 12.51 -8.56
CA THR A 83 0.17 11.72 -8.65
C THR A 83 -0.06 10.40 -9.38
N PHE A 84 1.02 9.86 -9.93
CA PHE A 84 1.01 8.62 -10.68
C PHE A 84 1.89 7.58 -9.99
N ASN A 85 1.73 6.31 -10.39
CA ASN A 85 2.53 5.20 -9.87
C ASN A 85 2.52 5.04 -8.34
N PHE A 86 1.48 5.54 -7.66
CA PHE A 86 1.32 5.31 -6.23
C PHE A 86 0.99 3.84 -5.96
N ARG A 87 1.88 3.17 -5.23
CA ARG A 87 1.81 1.72 -5.03
C ARG A 87 2.21 1.35 -3.62
N ASP A 88 1.47 0.43 -3.03
CA ASP A 88 1.93 -0.32 -1.87
C ASP A 88 2.99 -1.35 -2.31
N MET A 89 4.08 -1.45 -1.58
CA MET A 89 5.17 -2.39 -1.84
C MET A 89 5.01 -3.73 -1.10
N GLY A 90 3.92 -3.90 -0.33
CA GLY A 90 3.55 -5.16 0.29
C GLY A 90 3.36 -6.30 -0.70
N GLY A 91 3.42 -7.53 -0.21
CA GLY A 91 3.14 -8.70 -1.03
C GLY A 91 4.30 -9.21 -1.89
N TYR A 92 5.39 -8.44 -2.07
CA TYR A 92 6.58 -8.93 -2.76
C TYR A 92 7.28 -10.01 -1.91
N ILE A 93 7.61 -11.12 -2.55
CA ILE A 93 8.31 -12.24 -1.92
C ILE A 93 9.79 -12.12 -2.26
N ASN A 94 10.66 -12.18 -1.25
CA ASN A 94 12.10 -12.19 -1.47
C ASN A 94 12.62 -13.60 -1.82
N LYS A 95 13.90 -13.72 -2.16
CA LYS A 95 14.55 -15.00 -2.48
C LYS A 95 14.51 -16.05 -1.36
N HIS A 96 14.13 -15.66 -0.15
CA HIS A 96 14.00 -16.53 1.02
C HIS A 96 12.54 -16.85 1.36
N GLY A 97 11.60 -16.56 0.46
CA GLY A 97 10.17 -16.83 0.68
C GLY A 97 9.49 -15.88 1.67
N ARG A 98 10.17 -14.85 2.18
CA ARG A 98 9.57 -13.87 3.09
C ARG A 98 8.85 -12.79 2.31
N GLN A 99 7.65 -12.44 2.77
CA GLN A 99 6.82 -11.41 2.14
C GLN A 99 7.06 -10.03 2.78
N VAL A 100 7.13 -8.99 1.95
CA VAL A 100 7.05 -7.60 2.41
C VAL A 100 5.66 -7.36 2.98
N LYS A 101 5.58 -6.83 4.20
CA LYS A 101 4.31 -6.52 4.86
C LYS A 101 3.54 -5.44 4.08
N TRP A 102 2.25 -5.67 3.90
CA TRP A 102 1.34 -4.67 3.33
C TRP A 102 1.14 -3.48 4.25
N GLY A 103 0.90 -2.30 3.66
CA GLY A 103 0.64 -1.07 4.38
C GLY A 103 1.85 -0.48 5.12
N GLN A 104 3.07 -0.93 4.80
CA GLN A 104 4.29 -0.49 5.50
C GLN A 104 5.20 0.39 4.65
N LEU A 105 5.22 0.18 3.33
CA LEU A 105 6.07 0.92 2.41
C LEU A 105 5.29 1.23 1.15
N TYR A 106 5.28 2.50 0.77
CA TYR A 106 4.67 2.98 -0.45
C TYR A 106 5.73 3.62 -1.34
N ARG A 107 5.47 3.62 -2.65
CA ARG A 107 6.21 4.43 -3.62
C ARG A 107 5.23 5.22 -4.47
N SER A 108 5.65 6.38 -4.95
CA SER A 108 4.88 7.22 -5.87
C SER A 108 5.80 7.85 -6.89
N GLY A 109 5.20 8.50 -7.89
CA GLY A 109 5.86 9.56 -8.64
C GLY A 109 5.93 10.86 -7.83
N ASP A 110 6.07 11.97 -8.55
CA ASP A 110 6.05 13.31 -7.97
C ASP A 110 4.72 13.57 -7.23
N LEU A 111 4.82 14.26 -6.09
CA LEU A 111 3.71 14.63 -5.22
C LEU A 111 3.35 16.12 -5.32
N SER A 112 4.03 16.89 -6.18
CA SER A 112 3.81 18.33 -6.36
C SER A 112 2.38 18.73 -6.74
N ALA A 113 1.62 17.85 -7.38
CA ALA A 113 0.29 18.14 -7.88
C ALA A 113 -0.86 17.51 -7.08
N LEU A 114 -0.59 16.99 -5.86
CA LEU A 114 -1.63 16.36 -5.02
C LEU A 114 -2.83 17.29 -4.77
N THR A 115 -4.05 16.76 -4.93
CA THR A 115 -5.29 17.46 -4.60
C THR A 115 -5.65 17.32 -3.11
N GLU A 116 -6.63 18.09 -2.62
CA GLU A 116 -7.13 17.92 -1.23
C GLU A 116 -7.68 16.50 -0.98
N ALA A 117 -8.33 15.91 -1.98
CA ALA A 117 -8.81 14.53 -1.90
C ALA A 117 -7.65 13.54 -1.80
N ASP A 118 -6.59 13.73 -2.59
CA ASP A 118 -5.40 12.90 -2.51
C ASP A 118 -4.72 12.97 -1.14
N LYS A 119 -4.62 14.17 -0.55
CA LYS A 119 -4.04 14.35 0.79
C LYS A 119 -4.84 13.60 1.84
N HIS A 120 -6.17 13.72 1.83
CA HIS A 120 -7.03 12.97 2.74
C HIS A 120 -6.84 11.45 2.56
N GLN A 121 -6.76 10.97 1.32
CA GLN A 121 -6.54 9.55 1.04
C GLN A 121 -5.16 9.09 1.55
N ILE A 122 -4.09 9.89 1.41
CA ILE A 122 -2.77 9.60 1.96
C ILE A 122 -2.80 9.50 3.50
N GLU A 123 -3.51 10.41 4.18
CA GLU A 123 -3.67 10.41 5.64
C GLU A 123 -4.33 9.12 6.15
N GLN A 124 -5.31 8.61 5.40
CA GLN A 124 -5.99 7.34 5.72
C GLN A 124 -5.09 6.10 5.56
N LEU A 125 -3.99 6.19 4.81
CA LEU A 125 -3.04 5.08 4.67
C LEU A 125 -2.18 4.88 5.93
N GLY A 126 -2.21 5.82 6.88
CA GLY A 126 -1.40 5.75 8.10
C GLY A 126 0.09 5.98 7.87
N ILE A 127 0.46 6.56 6.73
CA ILE A 127 1.84 6.96 6.41
C ILE A 127 2.33 7.96 7.47
N LYS A 128 3.56 7.76 7.94
CA LYS A 128 4.13 8.57 9.04
C LYS A 128 5.11 9.63 8.58
N TRP A 129 5.69 9.47 7.41
CA TRP A 129 6.63 10.40 6.81
C TRP A 129 6.80 10.09 5.32
N ILE A 130 7.28 11.09 4.58
CA ILE A 130 7.68 10.97 3.17
C ILE A 130 9.19 11.13 3.09
N CYS A 131 9.84 10.32 2.26
CA CYS A 131 11.23 10.53 1.86
C CYS A 131 11.23 10.96 0.39
N ASP A 132 11.54 12.24 0.17
CA ASP A 132 11.57 12.86 -1.14
C ASP A 132 12.99 12.79 -1.69
N LEU A 133 13.19 11.90 -2.66
CA LEU A 133 14.50 11.61 -3.23
C LEU A 133 14.94 12.59 -4.33
N ARG A 134 14.09 13.57 -4.67
CA ARG A 134 14.38 14.57 -5.71
C ARG A 134 15.54 15.48 -5.27
N SER A 135 16.21 16.09 -6.25
CA SER A 135 17.19 17.13 -5.94
C SER A 135 16.52 18.33 -5.27
N THR A 136 17.30 19.06 -4.48
CA THR A 136 16.91 20.33 -3.85
C THR A 136 16.36 21.33 -4.87
N ALA A 137 16.91 21.37 -6.09
CA ALA A 137 16.44 22.22 -7.18
C ALA A 137 15.05 21.81 -7.70
N GLU A 138 14.81 20.51 -7.87
CA GLU A 138 13.49 19.98 -8.25
C GLU A 138 12.45 20.29 -7.17
N VAL A 139 12.78 20.13 -5.88
CA VAL A 139 11.90 20.46 -4.76
C VAL A 139 11.58 21.95 -4.70
N ALA A 140 12.57 22.82 -4.94
CA ALA A 140 12.37 24.27 -4.97
C ALA A 140 11.48 24.71 -6.13
N THR A 141 11.57 24.03 -7.27
CA THR A 141 10.76 24.32 -8.45
C THR A 141 9.32 23.83 -8.28
N ASN A 142 9.16 22.58 -7.80
CA ASN A 142 7.88 21.89 -7.70
C ASN A 142 7.69 21.37 -6.26
N LYS A 143 7.34 22.29 -5.34
CA LYS A 143 7.14 21.95 -3.93
C LYS A 143 5.87 21.08 -3.77
N ALA A 144 6.01 19.95 -3.08
CA ALA A 144 4.85 19.15 -2.68
C ALA A 144 3.98 19.92 -1.67
N PRO A 145 2.65 19.86 -1.76
CA PRO A 145 1.78 20.42 -0.76
C PRO A 145 1.99 19.70 0.58
N GLU A 146 1.80 20.44 1.66
CA GLU A 146 1.92 19.89 3.01
C GLU A 146 0.73 18.97 3.31
N ILE A 147 1.03 17.80 3.88
CA ILE A 147 0.03 16.82 4.33
C ILE A 147 0.07 16.81 5.85
N ALA A 148 -1.07 17.00 6.49
CA ALA A 148 -1.10 17.21 7.93
C ALA A 148 -0.53 15.98 8.66
N GLN A 149 0.34 16.22 9.64
CA GLN A 149 0.99 15.17 10.46
C GLN A 149 1.92 14.21 9.71
N ILE A 150 2.21 14.46 8.42
CA ILE A 150 3.13 13.64 7.63
C ILE A 150 4.31 14.51 7.17
N PRO A 151 5.41 14.56 7.95
CA PRO A 151 6.59 15.31 7.54
C PRO A 151 7.20 14.74 6.26
N ASN A 152 7.60 15.64 5.36
CA ASN A 152 8.38 15.32 4.17
C ASN A 152 9.86 15.64 4.41
N PHE A 153 10.70 14.60 4.34
CA PHE A 153 12.15 14.70 4.42
C PHE A 153 12.74 14.60 3.02
N ASN A 154 13.26 15.71 2.50
CA ASN A 154 14.04 15.67 1.26
C ASN A 154 15.40 15.01 1.56
N ILE A 155 15.72 13.93 0.83
CA ILE A 155 16.98 13.18 0.87
C ILE A 155 17.42 12.96 -0.57
N PRO A 156 18.02 13.97 -1.19
CA PRO A 156 18.39 13.91 -2.60
C PRO A 156 19.25 12.70 -2.93
N ILE A 157 18.91 12.00 -4.01
CA ILE A 157 19.73 10.92 -4.55
C ILE A 157 20.06 11.18 -6.03
N GLY A 158 21.32 11.48 -6.30
CA GLY A 158 21.81 11.77 -7.65
C GLY A 158 22.88 12.87 -7.65
N THR A 159 23.74 12.86 -8.67
CA THR A 159 24.84 13.82 -8.85
C THR A 159 24.34 15.14 -9.47
N ALA A 160 23.36 15.80 -8.85
CA ALA A 160 23.15 17.21 -9.16
C ALA A 160 24.42 17.96 -8.72
N LYS A 161 25.12 18.60 -9.66
CA LYS A 161 26.46 19.20 -9.48
C LYS A 161 26.58 20.26 -8.36
N ASN A 162 25.48 20.59 -7.68
CA ASN A 162 25.36 21.70 -6.74
C ASN A 162 24.86 21.29 -5.33
N GLU A 163 24.83 20.00 -4.99
CA GLU A 163 24.36 19.58 -3.66
C GLU A 163 25.50 19.39 -2.66
N PRO A 164 25.44 20.02 -1.47
CA PRO A 164 26.39 19.75 -0.42
C PRO A 164 26.24 18.30 0.04
N ALA A 165 27.37 17.57 0.09
CA ALA A 165 27.44 16.15 0.47
C ALA A 165 27.18 15.89 1.98
N GLU A 166 26.33 16.70 2.61
CA GLU A 166 25.96 16.48 4.00
C GLU A 166 25.12 15.21 4.10
N LYS A 167 25.56 14.29 4.96
CA LYS A 167 24.79 13.10 5.34
C LYS A 167 23.52 13.56 6.05
N GLN A 168 22.44 13.76 5.30
CA GLN A 168 21.12 13.97 5.87
C GLN A 168 20.72 12.68 6.60
N LYS A 169 20.84 12.72 7.93
CA LYS A 169 20.42 11.61 8.79
C LYS A 169 18.94 11.78 9.09
N ILE A 170 18.11 10.85 8.63
CA ILE A 170 16.74 10.73 9.14
C ILE A 170 16.84 10.35 10.61
N ARG A 171 16.45 11.26 11.52
CA ARG A 171 16.28 10.93 12.93
C ARG A 171 14.85 10.43 13.12
N PHE A 172 14.67 9.12 13.16
CA PHE A 172 13.40 8.53 13.58
C PHE A 172 13.25 8.70 15.09
N THR A 173 12.43 9.65 15.54
CA THR A 173 11.86 9.57 16.88
C THR A 173 10.70 8.58 16.82
N TYR A 174 10.94 7.35 17.27
CA TYR A 174 9.85 6.43 17.58
C TYR A 174 9.08 7.03 18.76
N ARG A 175 7.80 7.35 18.55
CA ARG A 175 6.84 7.61 19.62
C ARG A 175 5.97 6.39 19.80
#